data_AF-A0AA38FVJ0-F1
#
_entry.id   AF-A0AA38FVJ0-F1
#
_cell.length_a   1.000
_cell.length_b   1.000
_cell.length_c   1.000
_cell.angle_alpha   90.00
_cell.angle_beta   90.00
_cell.angle_gamma   90.00
#
_symmetry.space_group_name_H-M   'P 1'
#
loop_
_entity.id
_entity.type
_entity.pdbx_description
1 polymer ?
#
loop_
_entity_poly.entity_id
_entity_poly.type
_entity_poly.pdbx_seq_one_letter_code
_entity_poly.pdbx_strand_id
1 'polypeptide(L)'
;LKGSTSSREDGGDQISYEDADPAKPIGKKQEEKELIASGDEDEQSPIEQVALTVPTTDDPSMPVLTFRMWVLGVLSCVLLSFLNQFFWYRTEPLTITAISAQIAVLPLGRLMAATLSKRKFLAGSKWEFSLNPGPFNMKEHVLITIFANSGAGTVYAIHIVSAVKIFYKKKLDFFVAFLIVMTTQILGFGWAGIFRRHLVEPAAMWWPANLVQVSLFRALHEKEKRPKGGLTRNQFFLLVFTCSFAYYVLPGYLFPMITSLSWICWIFPKSVLAQQLGSGLYGLGIGVIGIDWSTISSYLGSPLASPWFATANVAVGFVFVMYVMTPLAYWLNVFDAKTFPIFSEDLFTSSGQEYNISKIIDSNFHLDLKAYEEYGTIHLSTFFAMTYGVGFAALTATIVHVLLFHGKEIWQLSLSAFRDRTVDVHTKLMRKYKQVPELWFQIILIGTIGLSIFACEYYIDQLQLPWWGVLLACVIALIFTLPIGIITATTNQ
;
A
#
# COMPACT_ATOMS: atom_id res chain seq x y z
N LEU A 1 45.33 24.83 49.63
CA LEU A 1 46.24 24.90 50.80
C LEU A 1 46.25 23.54 51.48
N LYS A 2 47.39 22.80 51.44
CA LYS A 2 47.66 21.49 52.08
C LYS A 2 46.76 20.31 51.64
N GLY A 3 47.25 19.11 51.29
CA GLY A 3 48.61 18.65 51.01
C GLY A 3 49.31 17.87 52.15
N SER A 4 49.22 16.53 52.11
CA SER A 4 50.18 15.52 52.63
C SER A 4 49.61 14.11 52.33
N THR A 5 50.15 13.17 51.53
CA THR A 5 51.48 12.50 51.39
C THR A 5 51.86 11.47 52.47
N SER A 6 51.81 10.18 52.10
CA SER A 6 52.69 9.06 52.50
C SER A 6 52.34 7.87 51.58
N SER A 7 53.14 7.43 50.60
CA SER A 7 54.20 6.39 50.69
C SER A 7 53.78 5.18 51.56
N ARG A 8 53.86 3.91 51.13
CA ARG A 8 54.75 3.18 50.18
C ARG A 8 54.04 1.85 49.75
N GLU A 9 54.55 0.89 48.95
CA GLU A 9 55.86 0.62 48.29
C GLU A 9 55.63 -0.21 46.97
N ASP A 10 56.56 -0.10 46.01
CA ASP A 10 57.07 -1.01 44.94
C ASP A 10 56.33 -2.25 44.35
N GLY A 11 56.54 -2.42 43.03
CA GLY A 11 56.12 -3.58 42.23
C GLY A 11 56.22 -3.29 40.72
N GLY A 12 57.43 -3.04 40.21
CA GLY A 12 57.65 -2.70 38.81
C GLY A 12 57.86 -3.91 37.90
N ASP A 13 57.62 -3.74 36.61
CA ASP A 13 58.29 -4.52 35.55
C ASP A 13 58.53 -3.63 34.32
N GLN A 14 59.67 -3.85 33.68
CA GLN A 14 60.17 -3.02 32.57
C GLN A 14 59.65 -3.53 31.23
N ILE A 15 59.13 -2.64 30.38
CA ILE A 15 58.88 -2.97 28.97
C ILE A 15 60.10 -2.54 28.15
N SER A 16 60.86 -3.53 27.70
CA SER A 16 61.95 -3.36 26.74
C SER A 16 61.40 -3.05 25.34
N TYR A 17 61.94 -2.03 24.69
CA TYR A 17 61.81 -1.86 23.25
C TYR A 17 62.81 -2.78 22.56
N GLU A 18 62.32 -3.80 21.85
CA GLU A 18 63.09 -4.57 20.87
C GLU A 18 62.55 -4.37 19.45
N ASP A 19 63.44 -4.50 18.47
CA ASP A 19 63.27 -3.98 17.12
C ASP A 19 62.21 -4.70 16.27
N ALA A 20 61.51 -3.93 15.44
CA ALA A 20 60.55 -4.44 14.47
C ALA A 20 61.20 -4.66 13.10
N ASP A 21 61.53 -5.92 12.79
CA ASP A 21 61.99 -6.36 11.46
C ASP A 21 60.81 -6.42 10.46
N PRO A 22 60.90 -5.87 9.24
CA PRO A 22 59.75 -5.70 8.36
C PRO A 22 59.45 -6.93 7.47
N ALA A 23 58.20 -6.97 6.99
CA ALA A 23 57.64 -7.81 5.91
C ALA A 23 57.12 -9.22 6.27
N LYS A 24 55.80 -9.28 6.51
CA LYS A 24 54.89 -10.32 5.99
C LYS A 24 53.56 -9.66 5.58
N PRO A 25 53.01 -9.94 4.38
CA PRO A 25 51.74 -9.35 3.96
C PRO A 25 50.57 -10.08 4.64
N ILE A 26 50.00 -9.48 5.69
CA ILE A 26 48.75 -9.94 6.29
C ILE A 26 47.62 -9.67 5.28
N GLY A 27 46.86 -10.72 4.95
CA GLY A 27 45.86 -10.65 3.89
C GLY A 27 44.59 -9.94 4.35
N LYS A 28 44.23 -8.83 3.67
CA LYS A 28 42.97 -8.07 3.89
C LYS A 28 41.70 -8.91 4.06
N LYS A 29 41.63 -10.10 3.44
CA LYS A 29 40.51 -11.05 3.55
C LYS A 29 40.32 -11.66 4.95
N GLN A 30 41.27 -11.51 5.85
CA GLN A 30 41.22 -12.10 7.20
C GLN A 30 40.71 -11.07 8.23
N GLU A 31 41.20 -9.82 8.18
CA GLU A 31 40.61 -8.68 8.90
C GLU A 31 39.14 -8.46 8.48
N GLU A 32 38.84 -8.56 7.18
CA GLU A 32 37.47 -8.46 6.65
C GLU A 32 36.55 -9.58 7.15
N LYS A 33 37.10 -10.73 7.59
CA LYS A 33 36.32 -11.81 8.23
C LYS A 33 36.19 -11.66 9.74
N GLU A 34 37.20 -11.13 10.42
CA GLU A 34 37.18 -10.95 11.88
C GLU A 34 36.34 -9.73 12.30
N LEU A 35 36.25 -8.68 11.46
CA LEU A 35 35.27 -7.60 11.64
C LEU A 35 33.81 -8.07 11.42
N ILE A 36 33.57 -9.08 10.58
CA ILE A 36 32.23 -9.65 10.40
C ILE A 36 31.86 -10.57 11.59
N ALA A 37 32.84 -11.24 12.21
CA ALA A 37 32.59 -12.21 13.28
C ALA A 37 32.31 -11.60 14.66
N SER A 38 32.44 -10.28 14.84
CA SER A 38 32.44 -9.62 16.16
C SER A 38 31.36 -8.54 16.37
N GLY A 39 30.39 -8.41 15.44
CA GLY A 39 29.32 -7.40 15.53
C GLY A 39 27.87 -7.87 15.27
N ASP A 40 27.64 -9.16 15.02
CA ASP A 40 26.40 -9.65 14.38
C ASP A 40 25.24 -10.03 15.32
N GLU A 41 25.41 -10.05 16.66
CA GLU A 41 24.32 -10.47 17.59
C GLU A 41 23.47 -9.31 18.16
N ASP A 42 23.97 -8.06 18.18
CA ASP A 42 23.29 -6.89 18.77
C ASP A 42 22.85 -5.81 17.76
N GLU A 43 23.15 -5.97 16.46
CA GLU A 43 22.78 -4.95 15.45
C GLU A 43 21.28 -5.04 15.09
N GLN A 44 20.52 -4.09 15.62
CA GLN A 44 19.06 -4.03 15.48
C GLN A 44 18.61 -2.87 14.57
N SER A 45 17.45 -3.01 13.92
CA SER A 45 16.89 -1.95 13.07
C SER A 45 16.58 -0.68 13.89
N PRO A 46 16.85 0.54 13.37
CA PRO A 46 16.64 1.79 14.11
C PRO A 46 15.16 2.14 14.35
N ILE A 47 14.22 1.48 13.68
CA ILE A 47 12.78 1.64 13.90
C ILE A 47 12.31 0.62 14.94
N GLU A 48 11.92 1.09 16.12
CA GLU A 48 11.50 0.24 17.26
C GLU A 48 10.41 -0.77 16.88
N GLN A 49 9.42 -0.34 16.07
CA GLN A 49 8.34 -1.21 15.61
C GLN A 49 8.87 -2.36 14.75
N VAL A 50 9.87 -2.11 13.90
CA VAL A 50 10.54 -3.14 13.08
C VAL A 50 11.35 -4.06 13.98
N ALA A 51 12.16 -3.49 14.88
CA ALA A 51 13.00 -4.21 15.83
C ALA A 51 12.23 -5.24 16.69
N LEU A 52 11.03 -4.87 17.16
CA LEU A 52 10.17 -5.75 17.96
C LEU A 52 9.44 -6.83 17.14
N THR A 53 9.21 -6.58 15.84
CA THR A 53 8.34 -7.44 15.00
C THR A 53 9.07 -8.32 14.01
N VAL A 54 10.23 -7.91 13.49
CA VAL A 54 10.97 -8.63 12.44
C VAL A 54 12.20 -9.32 13.04
N PRO A 55 12.42 -10.64 12.79
CA PRO A 55 13.63 -11.33 13.23
C PRO A 55 14.87 -10.94 12.41
N THR A 56 16.00 -10.74 13.09
CA THR A 56 17.33 -10.50 12.50
C THR A 56 18.03 -11.77 11.99
N THR A 57 17.34 -12.92 11.97
CA THR A 57 17.89 -14.22 11.58
C THR A 57 17.24 -14.75 10.30
N ASP A 58 18.04 -15.29 9.38
CA ASP A 58 17.56 -15.90 8.15
C ASP A 58 18.28 -17.21 7.78
N ASP A 59 17.54 -18.21 7.30
CA ASP A 59 18.04 -19.47 6.74
C ASP A 59 17.81 -19.54 5.22
N PRO A 60 18.87 -19.36 4.41
CA PRO A 60 18.78 -19.40 2.95
C PRO A 60 18.46 -20.77 2.33
N SER A 61 18.51 -21.87 3.10
CA SER A 61 18.30 -23.22 2.58
C SER A 61 16.82 -23.63 2.45
N MET A 62 15.90 -22.90 3.08
CA MET A 62 14.46 -23.19 3.03
C MET A 62 13.89 -23.13 1.59
N PRO A 63 13.12 -24.15 1.14
CA PRO A 63 12.53 -24.17 -0.20
C PRO A 63 11.36 -23.19 -0.33
N VAL A 64 11.44 -22.29 -1.32
CA VAL A 64 10.43 -21.23 -1.55
C VAL A 64 9.58 -21.49 -2.80
N LEU A 65 10.21 -21.83 -3.93
CA LEU A 65 9.53 -22.05 -5.23
C LEU A 65 8.95 -23.47 -5.34
N THR A 66 8.02 -23.82 -4.45
CA THR A 66 7.37 -25.14 -4.44
C THR A 66 6.17 -25.21 -5.39
N PHE A 67 5.71 -26.43 -5.72
CA PHE A 67 4.44 -26.63 -6.42
C PHE A 67 3.24 -26.02 -5.67
N ARG A 68 3.20 -26.17 -4.34
CA ARG A 68 2.13 -25.63 -3.49
C ARG A 68 2.10 -24.10 -3.52
N MET A 69 3.26 -23.46 -3.55
CA MET A 69 3.40 -22.01 -3.66
C MET A 69 2.73 -21.50 -4.93
N TRP A 70 3.04 -22.09 -6.09
CA TRP A 70 2.41 -21.72 -7.36
C TRP A 70 0.90 -21.95 -7.37
N VAL A 71 0.43 -23.12 -6.93
CA VAL A 71 -1.01 -23.44 -6.94
C VAL A 71 -1.80 -22.53 -6.00
N LEU A 72 -1.37 -22.40 -4.73
CA LEU A 72 -2.08 -21.60 -3.74
C LEU A 72 -1.92 -20.09 -3.99
N GLY A 73 -0.75 -19.65 -4.48
CA GLY A 73 -0.48 -18.26 -4.85
C GLY A 73 -1.34 -17.79 -6.01
N VAL A 74 -1.32 -18.51 -7.14
CA VAL A 74 -2.13 -18.15 -8.33
C VAL A 74 -3.62 -18.21 -8.00
N LEU A 75 -4.08 -19.25 -7.29
CA LEU A 75 -5.48 -19.35 -6.87
C LEU A 75 -5.90 -18.18 -5.97
N SER A 76 -5.07 -17.83 -4.97
CA SER A 76 -5.38 -16.70 -4.08
C SER A 76 -5.39 -15.37 -4.81
N CYS A 77 -4.46 -15.14 -5.75
CA CYS A 77 -4.41 -13.95 -6.59
C CYS A 77 -5.70 -13.79 -7.43
N VAL A 78 -6.09 -14.85 -8.15
CA VAL A 78 -7.30 -14.83 -8.99
C VAL A 78 -8.57 -14.62 -8.17
N LEU A 79 -8.69 -15.30 -7.02
CA LEU A 79 -9.86 -15.17 -6.14
C LEU A 79 -9.97 -13.77 -5.52
N LEU A 80 -8.88 -13.21 -4.98
CA LEU A 80 -8.92 -11.86 -4.40
C LEU A 80 -9.19 -10.79 -5.48
N SER A 81 -8.59 -10.93 -6.67
CA SER A 81 -8.80 -9.97 -7.76
C SER A 81 -10.24 -9.95 -8.23
N PHE A 82 -10.86 -11.13 -8.41
CA PHE A 82 -12.28 -11.22 -8.73
C PHE A 82 -13.18 -10.65 -7.62
N LEU A 83 -12.96 -11.07 -6.37
CA LEU A 83 -13.82 -10.68 -5.24
C LEU A 83 -13.74 -9.17 -4.96
N ASN A 84 -12.54 -8.59 -4.93
CA ASN A 84 -12.37 -7.16 -4.66
C ASN A 84 -12.90 -6.32 -5.83
N GLN A 85 -12.69 -6.74 -7.08
CA GLN A 85 -13.26 -6.03 -8.23
C GLN A 85 -14.79 -6.11 -8.27
N PHE A 86 -15.38 -7.19 -7.77
CA PHE A 86 -16.83 -7.34 -7.61
C PHE A 86 -17.37 -6.45 -6.47
N PHE A 87 -16.75 -6.48 -5.30
CA PHE A 87 -17.19 -5.69 -4.14
C PHE A 87 -16.96 -4.19 -4.28
N TRP A 88 -16.08 -3.76 -5.17
CA TRP A 88 -15.82 -2.35 -5.49
C TRP A 88 -17.05 -1.60 -6.06
N TYR A 89 -18.01 -2.32 -6.66
CA TYR A 89 -19.25 -1.73 -7.18
C TYR A 89 -20.36 -1.59 -6.12
N ARG A 90 -20.05 -1.82 -4.84
CA ARG A 90 -20.97 -1.51 -3.73
C ARG A 90 -20.85 -0.04 -3.34
N THR A 91 -21.95 0.55 -2.86
CA THR A 91 -21.96 1.90 -2.27
C THR A 91 -20.91 2.05 -1.16
N GLU A 92 -20.88 1.10 -0.23
CA GLU A 92 -19.77 0.91 0.70
C GLU A 92 -18.88 -0.24 0.19
N PRO A 93 -17.69 0.05 -0.37
CA PRO A 93 -16.81 -0.97 -0.92
C PRO A 93 -16.27 -1.87 0.19
N LEU A 94 -16.20 -3.18 -0.09
CA LEU A 94 -15.54 -4.14 0.79
C LEU A 94 -14.23 -4.62 0.16
N THR A 95 -13.14 -4.55 0.90
CA THR A 95 -11.82 -5.02 0.45
C THR A 95 -11.37 -6.22 1.26
N ILE A 96 -11.20 -7.37 0.59
CA ILE A 96 -10.56 -8.56 1.14
C ILE A 96 -9.04 -8.39 0.99
N THR A 97 -8.37 -8.15 2.11
CA THR A 97 -6.91 -7.97 2.15
C THR A 97 -6.16 -9.31 2.04
N ALA A 98 -4.86 -9.24 1.69
CA ALA A 98 -3.98 -10.41 1.62
C ALA A 98 -3.88 -11.21 2.95
N ILE A 99 -4.19 -10.57 4.09
CA ILE A 99 -4.27 -11.21 5.42
C ILE A 99 -5.32 -12.34 5.42
N SER A 100 -6.42 -12.21 4.69
CA SER A 100 -7.43 -13.27 4.56
C SER A 100 -6.86 -14.51 3.87
N ALA A 101 -6.06 -14.31 2.82
CA ALA A 101 -5.35 -15.41 2.16
C ALA A 101 -4.27 -16.00 3.08
N GLN A 102 -3.52 -15.19 3.82
CA GLN A 102 -2.53 -15.62 4.82
C GLN A 102 -3.15 -16.51 5.92
N ILE A 103 -4.40 -16.28 6.31
CA ILE A 103 -5.11 -17.15 7.27
C ILE A 103 -5.58 -18.45 6.58
N ALA A 104 -6.20 -18.34 5.41
CA ALA A 104 -6.80 -19.48 4.69
C ALA A 104 -5.75 -20.46 4.11
N VAL A 105 -4.60 -19.96 3.69
CA VAL A 105 -3.52 -20.75 3.07
C VAL A 105 -2.81 -21.65 4.07
N LEU A 106 -2.71 -21.27 5.35
CA LEU A 106 -2.00 -22.07 6.36
C LEU A 106 -2.53 -23.52 6.49
N PRO A 107 -3.83 -23.78 6.72
CA PRO A 107 -4.35 -25.15 6.79
C PRO A 107 -4.23 -25.87 5.44
N LEU A 108 -4.44 -25.19 4.30
CA LEU A 108 -4.32 -25.78 2.97
C LEU A 108 -2.88 -26.19 2.64
N GLY A 109 -1.90 -25.34 2.95
CA GLY A 109 -0.47 -25.61 2.78
C GLY A 109 0.02 -26.75 3.67
N ARG A 110 -0.44 -26.81 4.92
CA ARG A 110 -0.18 -27.95 5.83
C ARG A 110 -0.84 -29.24 5.32
N LEU A 111 -2.08 -29.18 4.82
CA LEU A 111 -2.77 -30.33 4.22
C LEU A 111 -2.02 -30.84 2.98
N MET A 112 -1.66 -29.96 2.05
CA MET A 112 -0.86 -30.32 0.86
C MET A 112 0.53 -30.85 1.25
N ALA A 113 1.16 -30.34 2.31
CA ALA A 113 2.42 -30.89 2.81
C ALA A 113 2.29 -32.27 3.48
N ALA A 114 1.09 -32.64 3.95
CA ALA A 114 0.78 -33.97 4.48
C ALA A 114 0.37 -34.97 3.38
N THR A 115 -0.37 -34.52 2.35
CA THR A 115 -0.97 -35.41 1.33
C THR A 115 -0.16 -35.54 0.04
N LEU A 116 0.60 -34.51 -0.38
CA LEU A 116 1.35 -34.57 -1.64
C LEU A 116 2.54 -35.52 -1.57
N SER A 117 2.75 -36.26 -2.66
CA SER A 117 3.86 -37.19 -2.78
C SER A 117 5.22 -36.49 -2.74
N LYS A 118 6.14 -37.03 -1.93
CA LYS A 118 7.56 -36.63 -1.88
C LYS A 118 8.38 -37.19 -3.04
N ARG A 119 7.78 -37.99 -3.94
CA ARG A 119 8.46 -38.62 -5.08
C ARG A 119 9.16 -37.56 -5.93
N LYS A 120 10.42 -37.84 -6.27
CA LYS A 120 11.18 -37.09 -7.27
C LYS A 120 10.66 -37.47 -8.66
N PHE A 121 10.10 -36.50 -9.37
CA PHE A 121 9.73 -36.59 -10.77
C PHE A 121 10.93 -36.18 -11.63
N LEU A 122 11.07 -36.79 -12.82
CA LEU A 122 12.19 -36.54 -13.74
C LEU A 122 13.58 -36.71 -13.09
N ALA A 123 13.70 -37.65 -12.15
CA ALA A 123 14.91 -37.90 -11.39
C ALA A 123 16.12 -38.21 -12.29
N GLY A 124 17.27 -37.58 -12.00
CA GLY A 124 18.47 -37.68 -12.82
C GLY A 124 18.50 -36.80 -14.07
N SER A 125 17.51 -35.92 -14.27
CA SER A 125 17.52 -34.89 -15.33
C SER A 125 17.76 -33.49 -14.75
N LYS A 126 18.04 -32.50 -15.61
CA LYS A 126 18.11 -31.08 -15.23
C LYS A 126 16.76 -30.50 -14.75
N TRP A 127 15.67 -31.25 -14.91
CA TRP A 127 14.31 -30.85 -14.54
C TRP A 127 13.74 -31.70 -13.39
N GLU A 128 14.61 -32.29 -12.56
CA GLU A 128 14.15 -33.03 -11.38
C GLU A 128 13.38 -32.10 -10.41
N PHE A 129 12.15 -32.48 -10.06
CA PHE A 129 11.34 -31.74 -9.08
C PHE A 129 10.53 -32.68 -8.18
N SER A 130 10.10 -32.18 -7.03
CA SER A 130 9.17 -32.88 -6.13
C SER A 130 7.96 -32.00 -5.83
N LEU A 131 6.77 -32.60 -5.79
CA LEU A 131 5.54 -31.91 -5.40
C LEU A 131 5.52 -31.56 -3.90
N ASN A 132 6.33 -32.27 -3.11
CA ASN A 132 6.47 -32.08 -1.66
C ASN A 132 7.95 -32.13 -1.25
N PRO A 133 8.70 -31.02 -1.43
CA PRO A 133 10.13 -30.97 -1.11
C PRO A 133 10.41 -30.95 0.41
N GLY A 134 9.41 -30.67 1.24
CA GLY A 134 9.55 -30.52 2.68
C GLY A 134 8.28 -30.00 3.36
N PRO A 135 8.30 -29.84 4.69
CA PRO A 135 7.17 -29.27 5.44
C PRO A 135 6.83 -27.86 4.94
N PHE A 136 5.56 -27.47 5.10
CA PHE A 136 5.10 -26.12 4.76
C PHE A 136 5.80 -25.09 5.67
N ASN A 137 6.59 -24.20 5.08
CA ASN A 137 7.46 -23.27 5.79
C ASN A 137 6.99 -21.81 5.67
N MET A 138 7.60 -20.91 6.46
CA MET A 138 7.20 -19.51 6.50
C MET A 138 7.47 -18.77 5.19
N LYS A 139 8.59 -19.02 4.50
CA LYS A 139 8.93 -18.34 3.23
C LYS A 139 8.00 -18.73 2.10
N GLU A 140 7.66 -20.02 2.01
CA GLU A 140 6.63 -20.55 1.12
C GLU A 140 5.28 -19.84 1.37
N HIS A 141 4.92 -19.62 2.63
CA HIS A 141 3.70 -18.92 3.01
C HIS A 141 3.71 -17.42 2.67
N VAL A 142 4.84 -16.75 2.91
CA VAL A 142 5.04 -15.33 2.55
C VAL A 142 4.89 -15.14 1.05
N LEU A 143 5.50 -16.00 0.22
CA LEU A 143 5.41 -15.85 -1.23
C LEU A 143 3.99 -16.08 -1.78
N ILE A 144 3.23 -17.03 -1.20
CA ILE A 144 1.80 -17.19 -1.52
C ILE A 144 1.01 -15.91 -1.19
N THR A 145 1.32 -15.28 -0.04
CA THR A 145 0.65 -14.04 0.39
C THR A 145 1.05 -12.85 -0.47
N ILE A 146 2.28 -12.79 -0.99
CA ILE A 146 2.69 -11.78 -1.99
C ILE A 146 1.87 -11.93 -3.27
N PHE A 147 1.67 -13.15 -3.78
CA PHE A 147 0.78 -13.40 -4.92
C PHE A 147 -0.65 -12.95 -4.62
N ALA A 148 -1.18 -13.28 -3.44
CA ALA A 148 -2.51 -12.83 -3.01
C ALA A 148 -2.60 -11.30 -2.92
N ASN A 149 -1.55 -10.62 -2.46
CA ASN A 149 -1.48 -9.16 -2.37
C ASN A 149 -1.48 -8.48 -3.74
N SER A 150 -0.78 -9.05 -4.72
CA SER A 150 -0.84 -8.59 -6.12
C SER A 150 -2.26 -8.68 -6.71
N GLY A 151 -3.08 -9.61 -6.22
CA GLY A 151 -4.50 -9.71 -6.57
C GLY A 151 -5.44 -8.92 -5.66
N ALA A 152 -4.96 -8.37 -4.53
CA ALA A 152 -5.82 -7.68 -3.56
C ALA A 152 -6.20 -6.27 -4.00
N GLY A 153 -5.39 -5.60 -4.82
CA GLY A 153 -5.67 -4.26 -5.33
C GLY A 153 -6.78 -4.23 -6.39
N THR A 154 -7.64 -3.22 -6.33
CA THR A 154 -8.62 -2.91 -7.38
C THR A 154 -7.93 -2.19 -8.55
N VAL A 155 -8.26 -2.57 -9.79
CA VAL A 155 -7.55 -2.06 -10.96
C VAL A 155 -8.12 -0.70 -11.39
N TYR A 156 -7.41 0.40 -11.08
CA TYR A 156 -7.91 1.76 -11.34
C TYR A 156 -8.36 1.99 -12.80
N ALA A 157 -7.68 1.40 -13.79
CA ALA A 157 -8.07 1.48 -15.20
C ALA A 157 -9.48 0.95 -15.52
N ILE A 158 -10.08 0.12 -14.65
CA ILE A 158 -11.47 -0.34 -14.81
C ILE A 158 -12.48 0.81 -14.71
N HIS A 159 -12.14 1.91 -14.03
CA HIS A 159 -13.00 3.09 -13.97
C HIS A 159 -13.20 3.73 -15.34
N ILE A 160 -12.17 3.73 -16.19
CA ILE A 160 -12.26 4.21 -17.58
C ILE A 160 -13.25 3.32 -18.36
N VAL A 161 -13.05 1.99 -18.31
CA VAL A 161 -13.92 1.00 -18.97
C VAL A 161 -15.38 1.13 -18.50
N SER A 162 -15.57 1.32 -17.20
CA SER A 162 -16.89 1.46 -16.59
C SER A 162 -17.53 2.80 -16.95
N ALA A 163 -16.77 3.90 -16.97
CA ALA A 163 -17.30 5.21 -17.35
C ALA A 163 -17.76 5.23 -18.81
N VAL A 164 -16.93 4.73 -19.74
CA VAL A 164 -17.26 4.64 -21.18
C VAL A 164 -18.56 3.85 -21.41
N LYS A 165 -18.77 2.75 -20.67
CA LYS A 165 -19.96 1.91 -20.79
C LYS A 165 -21.19 2.45 -20.05
N ILE A 166 -21.03 2.96 -18.83
CA ILE A 166 -22.13 3.31 -17.92
C ILE A 166 -22.57 4.76 -18.11
N PHE A 167 -21.66 5.73 -18.16
CA PHE A 167 -22.00 7.15 -18.29
C PHE A 167 -22.09 7.58 -19.74
N TYR A 168 -21.09 7.22 -20.56
CA TYR A 168 -21.04 7.62 -21.98
C TYR A 168 -21.85 6.72 -22.92
N LYS A 169 -22.34 5.57 -22.44
CA LYS A 169 -23.12 4.56 -23.19
C LYS A 169 -22.44 4.07 -24.49
N LYS A 170 -21.11 4.17 -24.59
CA LYS A 170 -20.34 3.69 -25.74
C LYS A 170 -19.86 2.26 -25.52
N LYS A 171 -19.52 1.58 -26.61
CA LYS A 171 -18.88 0.26 -26.58
C LYS A 171 -17.37 0.48 -26.57
N LEU A 172 -16.70 -0.13 -25.59
CA LEU A 172 -15.25 -0.29 -25.55
C LEU A 172 -14.95 -1.77 -25.81
N ASP A 173 -14.12 -2.05 -26.81
CA ASP A 173 -13.80 -3.43 -27.20
C ASP A 173 -13.00 -4.16 -26.11
N PHE A 174 -13.21 -5.48 -26.01
CA PHE A 174 -12.55 -6.29 -24.98
C PHE A 174 -11.02 -6.20 -25.06
N PHE A 175 -10.44 -6.28 -26.26
CA PHE A 175 -8.99 -6.19 -26.45
C PHE A 175 -8.43 -4.82 -26.09
N VAL A 176 -9.16 -3.74 -26.39
CA VAL A 176 -8.78 -2.37 -26.03
C VAL A 176 -8.80 -2.19 -24.51
N ALA A 177 -9.88 -2.60 -23.85
CA ALA A 177 -10.00 -2.60 -22.40
C ALA A 177 -8.89 -3.44 -21.73
N PHE A 178 -8.63 -4.64 -22.26
CA PHE A 178 -7.59 -5.54 -21.75
C PHE A 178 -6.19 -4.94 -21.89
N LEU A 179 -5.85 -4.34 -23.04
CA LEU A 179 -4.55 -3.70 -23.25
C LEU A 179 -4.29 -2.57 -22.25
N ILE A 180 -5.27 -1.70 -21.99
CA ILE A 180 -5.12 -0.57 -21.06
C ILE A 180 -4.99 -1.07 -19.61
N VAL A 181 -5.84 -2.01 -19.21
CA VAL A 181 -5.78 -2.65 -17.89
C VAL A 181 -4.42 -3.31 -17.69
N MET A 182 -3.95 -4.12 -18.64
CA MET A 182 -2.67 -4.81 -18.54
C MET A 182 -1.47 -3.84 -18.55
N THR A 183 -1.44 -2.87 -19.46
CA THR A 183 -0.31 -1.93 -19.55
C THR A 183 -0.21 -1.05 -18.32
N THR A 184 -1.31 -0.49 -17.81
CA THR A 184 -1.28 0.34 -16.58
C THR A 184 -0.79 -0.43 -15.36
N GLN A 185 -1.14 -1.71 -15.21
CA GLN A 185 -0.65 -2.55 -14.11
C GLN A 185 0.84 -2.93 -14.29
N ILE A 186 1.25 -3.35 -15.49
CA ILE A 186 2.63 -3.76 -15.77
C ILE A 186 3.60 -2.57 -15.63
N LEU A 187 3.19 -1.37 -16.04
CA LEU A 187 3.95 -0.12 -15.93
C LEU A 187 4.31 0.19 -14.46
N GLY A 188 3.41 -0.12 -13.51
CA GLY A 188 3.67 0.00 -12.07
C GLY A 188 4.85 -0.86 -11.59
N PHE A 189 4.97 -2.10 -12.08
CA PHE A 189 6.12 -2.96 -11.76
C PHE A 189 7.44 -2.40 -12.32
N GLY A 190 7.39 -1.74 -13.49
CA GLY A 190 8.54 -1.03 -14.05
C GLY A 190 9.06 0.07 -13.12
N TRP A 191 8.17 0.92 -12.59
CA TRP A 191 8.52 1.96 -11.62
C TRP A 191 9.04 1.40 -10.30
N ALA A 192 8.41 0.34 -9.78
CA ALA A 192 8.81 -0.30 -8.52
C ALA A 192 10.29 -0.75 -8.55
N GLY A 193 10.78 -1.22 -9.70
CA GLY A 193 12.19 -1.55 -9.88
C GLY A 193 13.15 -0.37 -9.74
N ILE A 194 12.82 0.77 -10.37
CA ILE A 194 13.62 2.00 -10.35
C ILE A 194 13.66 2.60 -8.93
N PHE A 195 12.52 2.63 -8.25
CA PHE A 195 12.42 3.24 -6.92
C PHE A 195 12.78 2.30 -5.76
N ARG A 196 13.00 1.00 -6.01
CA ARG A 196 13.38 -0.01 -4.98
C ARG A 196 14.52 0.46 -4.08
N ARG A 197 15.59 1.01 -4.65
CA ARG A 197 16.76 1.49 -3.90
C ARG A 197 16.43 2.63 -2.94
N HIS A 198 15.41 3.43 -3.24
CA HIS A 198 15.01 4.59 -2.46
C HIS A 198 13.88 4.27 -1.46
N LEU A 199 12.99 3.33 -1.80
CA LEU A 199 11.76 3.03 -1.04
C LEU A 199 11.79 1.70 -0.25
N VAL A 200 12.83 0.87 -0.42
CA VAL A 200 12.91 -0.47 0.20
C VAL A 200 14.22 -0.72 0.95
N GLU A 201 15.36 -0.22 0.45
CA GLU A 201 16.67 -0.44 1.10
C GLU A 201 16.91 0.39 2.38
N PRO A 202 16.44 1.66 2.50
CA PRO A 202 16.65 2.46 3.71
C PRO A 202 15.73 2.05 4.87
N ALA A 203 16.31 1.89 6.07
CA ALA A 203 15.57 1.50 7.29
C ALA A 203 14.38 2.42 7.63
N ALA A 204 14.44 3.69 7.25
CA ALA A 204 13.37 4.66 7.47
C ALA A 204 12.08 4.36 6.68
N MET A 205 12.16 3.55 5.61
CA MET A 205 11.02 3.18 4.77
C MET A 205 10.45 1.83 5.23
N TRP A 206 9.75 1.84 6.36
CA TRP A 206 9.38 0.63 7.11
C TRP A 206 8.02 0.02 6.77
N TRP A 207 7.17 0.72 6.02
CA TRP A 207 5.88 0.26 5.47
C TRP A 207 4.94 -0.37 6.54
N PRO A 208 4.23 0.44 7.35
CA PRO A 208 3.57 -0.04 8.57
C PRO A 208 2.59 -1.21 8.40
N ALA A 209 1.79 -1.25 7.33
CA ALA A 209 0.89 -2.37 7.06
C ALA A 209 1.61 -3.72 6.87
N ASN A 210 2.88 -3.73 6.42
CA ASN A 210 3.65 -4.97 6.28
C ASN A 210 3.99 -5.58 7.64
N LEU A 211 4.18 -4.78 8.70
CA LEU A 211 4.46 -5.31 10.04
C LEU A 211 3.27 -6.10 10.61
N VAL A 212 2.04 -5.74 10.24
CA VAL A 212 0.83 -6.52 10.59
C VAL A 212 0.90 -7.93 9.99
N GLN A 213 1.29 -8.04 8.71
CA GLN A 213 1.47 -9.33 8.04
C GLN A 213 2.62 -10.13 8.67
N VAL A 214 3.78 -9.51 8.95
CA VAL A 214 4.93 -10.16 9.60
C VAL A 214 4.56 -10.70 10.98
N SER A 215 3.90 -9.90 11.81
CA SER A 215 3.42 -10.31 13.14
C SER A 215 2.48 -11.51 13.07
N LEU A 216 1.60 -11.56 12.05
CA LEU A 216 0.73 -12.70 11.82
C LEU A 216 1.47 -13.94 11.29
N PHE A 217 2.48 -13.80 10.41
CA PHE A 217 3.31 -14.95 9.99
C PHE A 217 3.99 -15.60 11.20
N ARG A 218 4.55 -14.76 12.08
CA ARG A 218 5.14 -15.16 13.35
C ARG A 218 4.12 -15.89 14.23
N ALA A 219 2.90 -15.36 14.39
CA ALA A 219 1.83 -16.02 15.14
C ALA A 219 1.48 -17.43 14.63
N LEU A 220 1.42 -17.60 13.31
CA LEU A 220 0.96 -18.84 12.68
C LEU A 220 2.04 -19.93 12.57
N HIS A 221 3.33 -19.55 12.54
CA HIS A 221 4.47 -20.48 12.36
C HIS A 221 5.36 -20.65 13.60
N GLU A 222 5.51 -19.66 14.48
CA GLU A 222 6.33 -19.79 15.69
C GLU A 222 5.62 -20.61 16.78
N LYS A 223 6.38 -21.47 17.48
CA LYS A 223 5.88 -22.21 18.64
C LYS A 223 5.97 -21.34 19.91
N GLU A 224 4.84 -20.77 20.30
CA GLU A 224 4.72 -19.96 21.51
C GLU A 224 4.72 -20.82 22.79
N LYS A 225 5.50 -20.42 23.80
CA LYS A 225 5.39 -20.96 25.16
C LYS A 225 4.27 -20.21 25.88
N ARG A 226 3.21 -20.91 26.29
CA ARG A 226 2.04 -20.29 26.94
C ARG A 226 2.44 -19.51 28.21
N PRO A 227 2.14 -18.21 28.32
CA PRO A 227 2.35 -17.46 29.55
C PRO A 227 1.43 -17.97 30.66
N LYS A 228 1.93 -18.06 31.90
CA LYS A 228 1.14 -18.50 33.07
C LYS A 228 -0.03 -17.52 33.28
N GLY A 229 -1.26 -18.05 33.28
CA GLY A 229 -2.48 -17.24 33.44
C GLY A 229 -3.01 -16.57 32.16
N GLY A 230 -2.29 -16.64 31.04
CA GLY A 230 -2.70 -16.02 29.78
C GLY A 230 -3.33 -16.97 28.75
N LEU A 231 -3.95 -16.36 27.74
CA LEU A 231 -4.20 -16.96 26.43
C LEU A 231 -2.89 -16.96 25.62
N THR A 232 -2.71 -17.91 24.72
CA THR A 232 -1.68 -17.80 23.67
C THR A 232 -2.14 -16.83 22.58
N ARG A 233 -1.20 -16.26 21.80
CA ARG A 233 -1.47 -15.41 20.63
C ARG A 233 -2.46 -16.07 19.66
N ASN A 234 -2.33 -17.38 19.44
CA ASN A 234 -3.26 -18.15 18.60
C ASN A 234 -4.65 -18.39 19.24
N GLN A 235 -4.73 -18.56 20.57
CA GLN A 235 -6.03 -18.65 21.26
C GLN A 235 -6.77 -17.31 21.24
N PHE A 236 -6.05 -16.22 21.47
CA PHE A 236 -6.60 -14.86 21.38
C PHE A 236 -7.07 -14.55 19.95
N PHE A 237 -6.27 -14.86 18.94
CA PHE A 237 -6.66 -14.73 17.53
C PHE A 237 -7.95 -15.49 17.20
N LEU A 238 -8.07 -16.77 17.59
CA LEU A 238 -9.28 -17.56 17.35
C LEU A 238 -10.50 -16.99 18.08
N LEU A 239 -10.34 -16.55 19.34
CA LEU A 239 -11.42 -15.91 20.10
C LEU A 239 -11.94 -14.66 19.41
N VAL A 240 -11.04 -13.74 19.04
CA VAL A 240 -11.40 -12.50 18.34
C VAL A 240 -12.01 -12.81 16.96
N PHE A 241 -11.44 -13.75 16.20
CA PHE A 241 -11.98 -14.17 14.91
C PHE A 241 -13.42 -14.67 15.02
N THR A 242 -13.72 -15.56 15.96
CA THR A 242 -15.09 -16.09 16.17
C THR A 242 -16.04 -15.02 16.70
N CYS A 243 -15.60 -14.16 17.62
CA CYS A 243 -16.44 -13.05 18.12
C CYS A 243 -16.77 -12.05 17.01
N SER A 244 -15.78 -11.63 16.21
CA SER A 244 -16.00 -10.73 15.07
C SER A 244 -16.88 -11.38 14.01
N PHE A 245 -16.67 -12.66 13.66
CA PHE A 245 -17.54 -13.38 12.72
C PHE A 245 -19.01 -13.40 13.17
N ALA A 246 -19.26 -13.69 14.45
CA ALA A 246 -20.61 -13.62 15.02
C ALA A 246 -21.15 -12.19 15.04
N TYR A 247 -20.30 -11.20 15.34
CA TYR A 247 -20.69 -9.79 15.36
C TYR A 247 -21.11 -9.28 13.99
N TYR A 248 -20.38 -9.60 12.90
CA TYR A 248 -20.67 -9.09 11.55
C TYR A 248 -22.06 -9.49 11.00
N VAL A 249 -22.69 -10.54 11.54
CA VAL A 249 -24.10 -10.88 11.24
C VAL A 249 -25.06 -9.76 11.68
N LEU A 250 -24.69 -9.00 12.72
CA LEU A 250 -25.49 -7.91 13.28
C LEU A 250 -25.59 -6.70 12.32
N PRO A 251 -24.51 -5.99 11.94
CA PRO A 251 -24.61 -4.91 10.95
C PRO A 251 -24.88 -5.43 9.53
N GLY A 252 -24.41 -6.63 9.19
CA GLY A 252 -24.52 -7.16 7.82
C GLY A 252 -25.90 -7.68 7.44
N TYR A 253 -26.75 -8.07 8.41
CA TYR A 253 -28.04 -8.69 8.12
C TYR A 253 -29.17 -8.31 9.09
N LEU A 254 -28.93 -8.37 10.41
CA LEU A 254 -30.01 -8.21 11.40
C LEU A 254 -30.41 -6.75 11.65
N PHE A 255 -29.43 -5.85 11.77
CA PHE A 255 -29.63 -4.43 12.04
C PHE A 255 -28.70 -3.54 11.19
N PRO A 256 -28.91 -3.43 9.87
CA PRO A 256 -28.07 -2.60 8.99
C PRO A 256 -27.97 -1.11 9.38
N MET A 257 -28.95 -0.61 10.16
CA MET A 257 -28.97 0.75 10.69
C MET A 257 -27.73 1.09 11.56
N ILE A 258 -27.08 0.12 12.20
CA ILE A 258 -25.92 0.39 13.07
C ILE A 258 -24.64 0.74 12.30
N THR A 259 -24.66 0.64 10.96
CA THR A 259 -23.55 1.13 10.10
C THR A 259 -23.44 2.66 10.13
N SER A 260 -24.55 3.39 10.31
CA SER A 260 -24.60 4.85 10.27
C SER A 260 -25.71 5.42 11.16
N LEU A 261 -25.42 5.56 12.47
CA LEU A 261 -26.36 6.09 13.46
C LEU A 261 -26.35 7.62 13.46
N SER A 262 -27.10 8.22 12.55
CA SER A 262 -27.35 9.67 12.45
C SER A 262 -28.36 10.18 13.51
N TRP A 263 -27.97 10.17 14.79
CA TRP A 263 -28.88 10.56 15.89
C TRP A 263 -29.41 11.99 15.80
N ILE A 264 -28.64 12.94 15.21
CA ILE A 264 -29.11 14.31 14.97
C ILE A 264 -30.35 14.32 14.07
N CYS A 265 -30.35 13.48 13.03
CA CYS A 265 -31.48 13.31 12.11
C CYS A 265 -32.71 12.68 12.80
N TRP A 266 -32.50 11.87 13.84
CA TRP A 266 -33.61 11.27 14.61
C TRP A 266 -34.27 12.27 15.57
N ILE A 267 -33.49 13.19 16.16
CA ILE A 267 -34.03 14.26 17.01
C ILE A 267 -34.77 15.31 16.16
N PHE A 268 -34.25 15.64 14.97
CA PHE A 268 -34.80 16.69 14.11
C PHE A 268 -35.21 16.20 12.71
N PRO A 269 -36.12 15.20 12.60
CA PRO A 269 -36.38 14.50 11.33
C PRO A 269 -36.95 15.39 10.23
N LYS A 270 -37.63 16.49 10.59
CA LYS A 270 -38.23 17.45 9.65
C LYS A 270 -37.32 18.64 9.30
N SER A 271 -36.15 18.78 9.92
CA SER A 271 -35.26 19.92 9.68
C SER A 271 -34.27 19.59 8.56
N VAL A 272 -34.41 20.26 7.41
CA VAL A 272 -33.49 20.12 6.27
C VAL A 272 -32.04 20.38 6.68
N LEU A 273 -31.81 21.42 7.50
CA LEU A 273 -30.48 21.75 8.00
C LEU A 273 -29.92 20.64 8.91
N ALA A 274 -30.73 20.04 9.77
CA ALA A 274 -30.28 18.93 10.62
C ALA A 274 -29.96 17.68 9.81
N GLN A 275 -30.71 17.40 8.74
CA GLN A 275 -30.43 16.32 7.80
C GLN A 275 -29.13 16.58 7.01
N GLN A 276 -28.94 17.79 6.47
CA GLN A 276 -27.73 18.18 5.75
C GLN A 276 -26.47 18.12 6.61
N LEU A 277 -26.57 18.49 7.90
CA LEU A 277 -25.43 18.41 8.84
C LEU A 277 -25.19 16.99 9.36
N GLY A 278 -26.24 16.28 9.79
CA GLY A 278 -26.14 15.05 10.57
C GLY A 278 -26.30 13.73 9.80
N SER A 279 -26.71 13.77 8.53
CA SER A 279 -26.81 12.55 7.71
C SER A 279 -25.41 12.07 7.32
N GLY A 280 -25.10 10.80 7.58
CA GLY A 280 -23.83 10.18 7.21
C GLY A 280 -23.74 9.73 5.75
N LEU A 281 -24.89 9.63 5.06
CA LEU A 281 -24.98 9.17 3.66
C LEU A 281 -25.28 10.31 2.67
N TYR A 282 -25.96 11.37 3.13
CA TYR A 282 -26.49 12.45 2.29
C TYR A 282 -26.18 13.84 2.86
N GLY A 283 -25.11 13.96 3.65
CA GLY A 283 -24.79 15.17 4.40
C GLY A 283 -23.37 15.13 4.96
N LEU A 284 -23.07 16.06 5.88
CA LEU A 284 -21.72 16.21 6.43
C LEU A 284 -21.36 15.14 7.48
N GLY A 285 -22.32 14.31 7.92
CA GLY A 285 -22.08 13.25 8.90
C GLY A 285 -21.69 13.72 10.31
N ILE A 286 -22.04 14.96 10.70
CA ILE A 286 -21.72 15.48 12.03
C ILE A 286 -22.35 14.60 13.12
N GLY A 287 -21.51 14.05 14.00
CA GLY A 287 -21.94 13.23 15.13
C GLY A 287 -22.45 11.83 14.74
N VAL A 288 -22.31 11.39 13.50
CA VAL A 288 -22.69 10.02 13.09
C VAL A 288 -21.79 9.00 13.76
N ILE A 289 -22.40 7.92 14.25
CA ILE A 289 -21.67 6.81 14.87
C ILE A 289 -21.92 5.55 14.05
N GLY A 290 -20.87 5.04 13.40
CA GLY A 290 -20.84 3.68 12.88
C GLY A 290 -20.43 2.70 13.97
N ILE A 291 -21.13 1.57 14.07
CA ILE A 291 -20.72 0.40 14.87
C ILE A 291 -20.45 -0.80 13.93
N ASP A 292 -20.17 -0.55 12.66
CA ASP A 292 -19.64 -1.54 11.73
C ASP A 292 -18.20 -1.22 11.35
N TRP A 293 -17.29 -2.16 11.60
CA TRP A 293 -15.88 -2.00 11.25
C TRP A 293 -15.64 -1.98 9.74
N SER A 294 -16.47 -2.65 8.93
CA SER A 294 -16.36 -2.55 7.46
C SER A 294 -16.64 -1.12 6.98
N THR A 295 -17.74 -0.50 7.40
CA THR A 295 -18.03 0.90 7.10
C THR A 295 -16.98 1.86 7.65
N ILE A 296 -16.46 1.65 8.87
CA ILE A 296 -15.43 2.54 9.45
C ILE A 296 -14.11 2.49 8.66
N SER A 297 -13.77 1.34 8.08
CA SER A 297 -12.48 1.10 7.41
C SER A 297 -12.53 1.09 5.88
N SER A 298 -13.70 1.31 5.26
CA SER A 298 -13.93 1.14 3.81
C SER A 298 -13.03 2.03 2.95
N TYR A 299 -12.83 3.30 3.32
CA TYR A 299 -12.09 4.28 2.54
C TYR A 299 -10.66 4.59 3.05
N LEU A 300 -10.43 4.61 4.36
CA LEU A 300 -9.12 4.92 4.96
C LEU A 300 -8.30 3.68 5.36
N GLY A 301 -8.86 2.48 5.19
CA GLY A 301 -8.29 1.23 5.66
C GLY A 301 -8.36 1.10 7.18
N SER A 302 -7.54 0.19 7.74
CA SER A 302 -7.51 -0.05 9.19
C SER A 302 -6.63 0.98 9.89
N PRO A 303 -7.16 1.85 10.77
CA PRO A 303 -6.36 2.83 11.51
C PRO A 303 -5.39 2.17 12.50
N LEU A 304 -5.60 0.89 12.84
CA LEU A 304 -4.72 0.12 13.73
C LEU A 304 -3.35 -0.20 13.10
N ALA A 305 -3.23 -0.12 11.76
CA ALA A 305 -1.98 -0.36 11.04
C ALA A 305 -1.17 0.93 10.80
N SER A 306 -1.81 2.10 10.89
CA SER A 306 -1.19 3.40 10.61
C SER A 306 -0.68 4.06 11.91
N PRO A 307 0.43 4.81 11.88
CA PRO A 307 0.91 5.53 13.06
C PRO A 307 -0.09 6.59 13.53
N TRP A 308 -0.25 6.73 14.84
CA TRP A 308 -1.21 7.67 15.45
C TRP A 308 -1.13 9.10 14.89
N PHE A 309 0.08 9.63 14.67
CA PHE A 309 0.25 10.99 14.16
C PHE A 309 -0.31 11.14 12.73
N ALA A 310 -0.24 10.09 11.90
CA ALA A 310 -0.79 10.12 10.55
C ALA A 310 -2.33 10.16 10.60
N THR A 311 -2.94 9.28 11.40
CA THR A 311 -4.38 9.27 11.64
C THR A 311 -4.88 10.60 12.22
N ALA A 312 -4.15 11.21 13.15
CA ALA A 312 -4.49 12.51 13.71
C ALA A 312 -4.43 13.64 12.66
N ASN A 313 -3.42 13.65 11.77
CA ASN A 313 -3.34 14.62 10.69
C ASN A 313 -4.48 14.45 9.67
N VAL A 314 -4.81 13.22 9.29
CA VAL A 314 -5.97 12.91 8.42
C VAL A 314 -7.28 13.39 9.07
N ALA A 315 -7.46 13.16 10.37
CA ALA A 315 -8.64 13.63 11.10
C ALA A 315 -8.74 15.17 11.16
N VAL A 316 -7.63 15.88 11.37
CA VAL A 316 -7.60 17.36 11.33
C VAL A 316 -7.90 17.88 9.92
N GLY A 317 -7.32 17.26 8.88
CA GLY A 317 -7.62 17.58 7.49
C GLY A 317 -9.09 17.38 7.13
N PHE A 318 -9.67 16.24 7.54
CA PHE A 318 -11.09 15.95 7.38
C PHE A 318 -11.98 16.99 8.06
N VAL A 319 -11.73 17.31 9.34
CA VAL A 319 -12.49 18.34 10.08
C VAL A 319 -12.39 19.70 9.38
N PHE A 320 -11.21 20.07 8.90
CA PHE A 320 -11.02 21.34 8.17
C PHE A 320 -11.81 21.38 6.85
N VAL A 321 -11.73 20.34 6.01
CA VAL A 321 -12.43 20.34 4.71
C VAL A 321 -13.94 20.17 4.87
N MET A 322 -14.38 19.23 5.72
CA MET A 322 -15.77 18.83 5.86
C MET A 322 -16.58 19.76 6.77
N TYR A 323 -15.98 20.28 7.86
CA TYR A 323 -16.70 21.07 8.87
C TYR A 323 -16.31 22.56 8.90
N VAL A 324 -15.28 22.99 8.16
CA VAL A 324 -14.92 24.42 8.04
C VAL A 324 -15.04 24.90 6.60
N MET A 325 -14.27 24.35 5.65
CA MET A 325 -14.23 24.85 4.26
C MET A 325 -15.57 24.67 3.54
N THR A 326 -16.12 23.46 3.52
CA THR A 326 -17.35 23.13 2.78
C THR A 326 -18.56 23.94 3.29
N PRO A 327 -18.86 23.93 4.62
CA PRO A 327 -19.71 24.91 5.29
C PRO A 327 -19.52 26.37 4.86
N LEU A 328 -18.31 26.91 5.01
CA LEU A 328 -18.05 28.33 4.78
C LEU A 328 -18.32 28.71 3.31
N ALA A 329 -17.86 27.90 2.36
CA ALA A 329 -18.11 28.09 0.94
C ALA A 329 -19.60 28.01 0.60
N TYR A 330 -20.34 27.05 1.18
CA TYR A 330 -21.77 26.87 0.94
C TYR A 330 -22.59 28.05 1.46
N TRP A 331 -22.40 28.45 2.72
CA TRP A 331 -23.18 29.53 3.33
C TRP A 331 -22.83 30.92 2.81
N LEU A 332 -21.57 31.16 2.39
CA LEU A 332 -21.17 32.37 1.67
C LEU A 332 -21.58 32.38 0.18
N ASN A 333 -22.19 31.30 -0.33
CA ASN A 333 -22.59 31.15 -1.75
C ASN A 333 -21.42 31.29 -2.74
N VAL A 334 -20.25 30.76 -2.40
CA VAL A 334 -19.11 30.73 -3.32
C VAL A 334 -19.42 29.75 -4.46
N PHE A 335 -19.20 30.16 -5.72
CA PHE A 335 -19.59 29.40 -6.93
C PHE A 335 -21.09 29.05 -7.00
N ASP A 336 -21.96 29.94 -6.52
CA ASP A 336 -23.42 29.75 -6.50
C ASP A 336 -23.90 28.45 -5.83
N ALA A 337 -23.11 28.02 -4.84
CA ALA A 337 -23.26 26.80 -4.06
C ALA A 337 -24.71 26.46 -3.62
N LYS A 338 -25.52 27.46 -3.27
CA LYS A 338 -26.90 27.24 -2.77
C LYS A 338 -27.86 26.72 -3.82
N THR A 339 -27.47 26.76 -5.10
CA THR A 339 -28.19 26.16 -6.23
C THR A 339 -28.09 24.63 -6.22
N PHE A 340 -27.11 24.07 -5.50
CA PHE A 340 -26.76 22.66 -5.50
C PHE A 340 -26.91 22.02 -4.11
N PRO A 341 -26.98 20.68 -4.01
CA PRO A 341 -26.82 19.99 -2.74
C PRO A 341 -25.44 20.29 -2.14
N ILE A 342 -25.36 20.45 -0.82
CA ILE A 342 -24.07 20.65 -0.12
C ILE A 342 -23.13 19.43 -0.29
N PHE A 343 -23.71 18.24 -0.39
CA PHE A 343 -23.04 16.96 -0.55
C PHE A 343 -23.78 16.14 -1.62
N SER A 344 -23.12 15.86 -2.74
CA SER A 344 -23.60 15.03 -3.86
C SER A 344 -22.42 14.75 -4.80
N GLU A 345 -22.41 13.58 -5.44
CA GLU A 345 -21.45 13.17 -6.48
C GLU A 345 -21.91 13.52 -7.90
N ASP A 346 -23.12 14.08 -8.04
CA ASP A 346 -23.76 14.36 -9.32
C ASP A 346 -23.23 15.65 -9.96
N LEU A 347 -23.46 15.75 -11.27
CA LEU A 347 -23.13 16.91 -12.08
C LEU A 347 -24.40 17.74 -12.33
N PHE A 348 -24.28 19.07 -12.28
CA PHE A 348 -25.43 19.98 -12.37
C PHE A 348 -25.31 21.00 -13.52
N THR A 349 -26.47 21.46 -14.02
CA THR A 349 -26.60 22.66 -14.84
C THR A 349 -26.56 23.92 -13.96
N SER A 350 -26.40 25.11 -14.54
CA SER A 350 -26.50 26.39 -13.81
C SER A 350 -27.84 26.63 -13.08
N SER A 351 -28.87 25.84 -13.39
CA SER A 351 -30.19 25.87 -12.74
C SER A 351 -30.39 24.80 -11.66
N GLY A 352 -29.34 24.05 -11.30
CA GLY A 352 -29.40 23.01 -10.26
C GLY A 352 -30.09 21.72 -10.69
N GLN A 353 -30.30 21.50 -11.99
CA GLN A 353 -30.82 20.24 -12.53
C GLN A 353 -29.67 19.29 -12.86
N GLU A 354 -29.91 17.97 -12.83
CA GLU A 354 -28.91 16.98 -13.24
C GLU A 354 -28.43 17.21 -14.68
N TYR A 355 -27.12 17.15 -14.88
CA TYR A 355 -26.48 17.43 -16.15
C TYR A 355 -26.47 16.20 -17.06
N ASN A 356 -27.19 16.26 -18.17
CA ASN A 356 -27.27 15.15 -19.12
C ASN A 356 -26.06 15.12 -20.05
N ILE A 357 -25.04 14.35 -19.66
CA ILE A 357 -23.78 14.15 -20.39
C ILE A 357 -24.02 13.68 -21.85
N SER A 358 -25.06 12.88 -22.11
CA SER A 358 -25.34 12.37 -23.47
C SER A 358 -25.81 13.44 -24.46
N LYS A 359 -26.12 14.67 -24.01
CA LYS A 359 -26.48 15.79 -24.91
C LYS A 359 -25.28 16.46 -25.56
N ILE A 360 -24.12 16.42 -24.93
CA ILE A 360 -22.91 17.14 -25.39
C ILE A 360 -21.92 16.24 -26.12
N ILE A 361 -22.33 15.01 -26.48
CA ILE A 361 -21.43 13.99 -27.03
C ILE A 361 -22.05 13.38 -28.28
N ASP A 362 -21.28 13.42 -29.37
CA ASP A 362 -21.74 12.99 -30.69
C ASP A 362 -21.82 11.45 -30.80
N SER A 363 -22.24 10.94 -31.96
CA SER A 363 -22.24 9.50 -32.26
C SER A 363 -20.84 8.87 -32.16
N ASN A 364 -19.80 9.64 -32.47
CA ASN A 364 -18.39 9.24 -32.59
C ASN A 364 -17.60 9.42 -31.29
N PHE A 365 -18.28 9.68 -30.16
CA PHE A 365 -17.71 9.85 -28.82
C PHE A 365 -16.95 11.18 -28.61
N HIS A 366 -16.97 12.12 -29.56
CA HIS A 366 -16.38 13.44 -29.39
C HIS A 366 -17.31 14.41 -28.64
N LEU A 367 -16.72 15.40 -27.98
CA LEU A 367 -17.43 16.53 -27.39
C LEU A 367 -17.98 17.44 -28.50
N ASP A 368 -19.30 17.57 -28.58
CA ASP A 368 -19.95 18.56 -29.43
C ASP A 368 -19.89 19.92 -28.74
N LEU A 369 -18.95 20.77 -29.18
CA LEU A 369 -18.73 22.10 -28.64
C LEU A 369 -19.96 23.00 -28.79
N LYS A 370 -20.79 22.85 -29.84
CA LYS A 370 -21.98 23.68 -30.04
C LYS A 370 -23.09 23.27 -29.07
N ALA A 371 -23.31 21.97 -28.94
CA ALA A 371 -24.27 21.45 -27.96
C ALA A 371 -23.83 21.78 -26.52
N TYR A 372 -22.52 21.80 -26.24
CA TYR A 372 -21.97 22.25 -24.96
C TYR A 372 -22.17 23.75 -24.71
N GLU A 373 -21.89 24.61 -25.70
CA GLU A 373 -22.14 26.06 -25.62
C GLU A 373 -23.63 26.40 -25.40
N GLU A 374 -24.54 25.65 -26.04
CA GLU A 374 -25.99 25.84 -25.89
C GLU A 374 -26.54 25.27 -24.55
N TYR A 375 -26.06 24.09 -24.13
CA TYR A 375 -26.54 23.43 -22.90
C TYR A 375 -25.91 24.01 -21.62
N GLY A 376 -24.77 24.68 -21.74
CA GLY A 376 -24.10 25.41 -20.66
C GLY A 376 -23.03 24.61 -19.93
N THR A 377 -22.31 25.29 -19.02
CA THR A 377 -21.19 24.69 -18.28
C THR A 377 -21.64 23.70 -17.21
N ILE A 378 -20.79 22.70 -16.97
CA ILE A 378 -20.98 21.71 -15.89
C ILE A 378 -20.65 22.36 -14.53
N HIS A 379 -21.53 22.17 -13.56
CA HIS A 379 -21.36 22.61 -12.17
C HIS A 379 -21.25 21.40 -11.23
N LEU A 380 -20.55 21.58 -10.11
CA LEU A 380 -20.27 20.55 -9.10
C LEU A 380 -20.86 20.96 -7.76
N SER A 381 -21.15 19.98 -6.89
CA SER A 381 -21.48 20.26 -5.48
C SER A 381 -20.32 20.94 -4.76
N THR A 382 -20.61 21.74 -3.72
CA THR A 382 -19.59 22.50 -3.00
C THR A 382 -18.55 21.58 -2.35
N PHE A 383 -18.98 20.48 -1.75
CA PHE A 383 -18.08 19.46 -1.20
C PHE A 383 -17.10 18.93 -2.26
N PHE A 384 -17.61 18.58 -3.44
CA PHE A 384 -16.79 18.01 -4.51
C PHE A 384 -15.80 19.04 -5.07
N ALA A 385 -16.24 20.30 -5.27
CA ALA A 385 -15.38 21.40 -5.69
C ALA A 385 -14.25 21.70 -4.68
N MET A 386 -14.56 21.76 -3.37
CA MET A 386 -13.55 21.96 -2.32
C MET A 386 -12.56 20.77 -2.27
N THR A 387 -13.06 19.55 -2.40
CA THR A 387 -12.24 18.32 -2.40
C THR A 387 -11.25 18.31 -3.56
N TYR A 388 -11.66 18.67 -4.79
CA TYR A 388 -10.74 18.83 -5.92
C TYR A 388 -9.71 19.93 -5.68
N GLY A 389 -10.10 21.09 -5.16
CA GLY A 389 -9.19 22.19 -4.85
C GLY A 389 -8.08 21.76 -3.87
N VAL A 390 -8.45 21.04 -2.81
CA VAL A 390 -7.51 20.47 -1.84
C VAL A 390 -6.66 19.36 -2.47
N GLY A 391 -7.24 18.51 -3.34
CA GLY A 391 -6.51 17.48 -4.09
C GLY A 391 -5.40 18.05 -4.98
N PHE A 392 -5.66 19.13 -5.71
CA PHE A 392 -4.62 19.83 -6.49
C PHE A 392 -3.55 20.46 -5.59
N ALA A 393 -3.95 21.06 -4.46
CA ALA A 393 -3.00 21.60 -3.48
C ALA A 393 -2.12 20.50 -2.85
N ALA A 394 -2.68 19.31 -2.60
CA ALA A 394 -1.98 18.17 -2.02
C ALA A 394 -0.83 17.65 -2.89
N LEU A 395 -0.95 17.71 -4.23
CA LEU A 395 0.14 17.36 -5.14
C LEU A 395 1.37 18.26 -4.91
N THR A 396 1.18 19.59 -4.93
CA THR A 396 2.27 20.54 -4.67
C THR A 396 2.79 20.44 -3.24
N ALA A 397 1.89 20.28 -2.25
CA ALA A 397 2.26 20.11 -0.85
C ALA A 397 3.10 18.85 -0.61
N THR A 398 2.81 17.74 -1.29
CA THR A 398 3.60 16.49 -1.22
C THR A 398 5.05 16.72 -1.65
N ILE A 399 5.26 17.39 -2.80
CA ILE A 399 6.61 17.72 -3.29
C ILE A 399 7.33 18.64 -2.30
N VAL A 400 6.68 19.73 -1.85
CA VAL A 400 7.27 20.69 -0.92
C VAL A 400 7.62 20.04 0.43
N HIS A 401 6.72 19.20 0.97
CA HIS A 401 6.94 18.46 2.21
C HIS A 401 8.16 17.54 2.10
N VAL A 402 8.21 16.69 1.08
CA VAL A 402 9.32 15.75 0.89
C VAL A 402 10.64 16.48 0.64
N LEU A 403 10.65 17.59 -0.13
CA LEU A 403 11.86 18.39 -0.34
C LEU A 403 12.37 19.06 0.96
N LEU A 404 11.48 19.57 1.81
CA LEU A 404 11.86 20.26 3.05
C LEU A 404 12.32 19.29 4.15
N PHE A 405 11.59 18.19 4.36
CA PHE A 405 11.84 17.25 5.47
C PHE A 405 12.82 16.13 5.07
N HIS A 406 12.64 15.52 3.90
CA HIS A 406 13.44 14.37 3.45
C HIS A 406 14.45 14.71 2.34
N GLY A 407 14.42 15.91 1.75
CA GLY A 407 15.29 16.28 0.63
C GLY A 407 16.78 16.13 0.92
N LYS A 408 17.22 16.40 2.16
CA LYS A 408 18.61 16.16 2.60
C LYS A 408 18.96 14.68 2.63
N GLU A 409 18.04 13.83 3.06
CA GLU A 409 18.22 12.37 3.14
C GLU A 409 18.23 11.75 1.74
N ILE A 410 17.30 12.15 0.87
CA ILE A 410 17.22 11.75 -0.54
C ILE A 410 18.50 12.17 -1.28
N TRP A 411 18.97 13.41 -1.08
CA TRP A 411 20.21 13.90 -1.69
C TRP A 411 21.43 13.11 -1.19
N GLN A 412 21.51 12.85 0.12
CA GLN A 412 22.55 11.99 0.68
C GLN A 412 22.48 10.55 0.17
N LEU A 413 21.28 9.97 0.02
CA LEU A 413 21.07 8.63 -0.54
C LEU A 413 21.55 8.58 -1.99
N SER A 414 21.12 9.53 -2.83
CA SER A 414 21.53 9.66 -4.23
C SER A 414 23.04 9.83 -4.39
N LEU A 415 23.68 10.65 -3.54
CA LEU A 415 25.13 10.85 -3.56
C LEU A 415 25.90 9.64 -2.97
N SER A 416 25.35 8.98 -1.95
CA SER A 416 25.88 7.74 -1.36
C SER A 416 25.71 6.52 -2.26
N ALA A 417 25.06 6.66 -3.42
CA ALA A 417 25.17 5.67 -4.48
C ALA A 417 26.63 5.39 -4.88
N PHE A 418 27.54 6.31 -4.57
CA PHE A 418 29.00 6.22 -4.74
C PHE A 418 29.79 6.00 -3.43
N ARG A 419 29.16 5.81 -2.26
CA ARG A 419 29.86 5.65 -0.97
C ARG A 419 29.07 4.82 0.03
N ASP A 420 29.62 3.68 0.45
CA ASP A 420 29.03 2.79 1.45
C ASP A 420 28.65 3.54 2.73
N ARG A 421 27.37 3.45 3.10
CA ARG A 421 26.81 3.94 4.37
C ARG A 421 26.21 2.75 5.14
N THR A 422 25.96 2.92 6.42
CA THR A 422 25.31 1.96 7.32
C THR A 422 24.00 1.43 6.72
N VAL A 423 24.03 0.19 6.26
CA VAL A 423 22.89 -0.54 5.68
C VAL A 423 22.12 -1.23 6.81
N ASP A 424 20.78 -1.21 6.77
CA ASP A 424 19.92 -1.91 7.75
C ASP A 424 20.26 -3.40 7.83
N VAL A 425 20.14 -3.99 9.03
CA VAL A 425 20.40 -5.42 9.27
C VAL A 425 19.62 -6.33 8.32
N HIS A 426 18.35 -6.02 8.01
CA HIS A 426 17.54 -6.80 7.07
C HIS A 426 18.07 -6.66 5.64
N THR A 427 18.46 -5.45 5.23
CA THR A 427 19.09 -5.22 3.92
C THR A 427 20.46 -5.91 3.81
N LYS A 428 21.23 -6.02 4.91
CA LYS A 428 22.45 -6.85 4.97
C LYS A 428 22.13 -8.34 4.80
N LEU A 429 21.13 -8.89 5.50
CA LEU A 429 20.69 -10.28 5.33
C LEU A 429 20.29 -10.57 3.88
N MET A 430 19.57 -9.64 3.24
CA MET A 430 19.13 -9.78 1.85
C MET A 430 20.28 -9.80 0.83
N ARG A 431 21.51 -9.39 1.18
CA ARG A 431 22.70 -9.53 0.30
C ARG A 431 23.08 -10.98 0.02
N LYS A 432 22.64 -11.95 0.84
CA LYS A 432 22.83 -13.39 0.59
C LYS A 432 22.04 -13.89 -0.63
N TYR A 433 21.03 -13.14 -1.07
CA TYR A 433 20.19 -13.48 -2.22
C TYR A 433 20.65 -12.81 -3.51
N LYS A 434 20.63 -13.55 -4.62
CA LYS A 434 20.84 -12.97 -5.94
C LYS A 434 19.73 -11.97 -6.25
N GLN A 435 20.09 -10.70 -6.39
CA GLN A 435 19.14 -9.64 -6.73
C GLN A 435 18.63 -9.79 -8.17
N VAL A 436 17.39 -9.35 -8.41
CA VAL A 436 16.81 -9.22 -9.76
C VAL A 436 17.54 -8.09 -10.51
N PRO A 437 18.04 -8.30 -11.73
CA PRO A 437 18.77 -7.25 -12.46
C PRO A 437 17.84 -6.09 -12.86
N GLU A 438 18.30 -4.85 -12.67
CA GLU A 438 17.52 -3.64 -12.97
C GLU A 438 17.03 -3.57 -14.43
N LEU A 439 17.80 -4.14 -15.36
CA LEU A 439 17.44 -4.25 -16.78
C LEU A 439 16.08 -4.93 -17.02
N TRP A 440 15.64 -5.85 -16.16
CA TRP A 440 14.33 -6.50 -16.32
C TRP A 440 13.20 -5.48 -16.15
N PHE A 441 13.31 -4.60 -15.14
CA PHE A 441 12.34 -3.54 -14.90
C PHE A 441 12.36 -2.48 -16.00
N GLN A 442 13.55 -2.14 -16.53
CA GLN A 442 13.69 -1.21 -17.65
C GLN A 442 13.08 -1.76 -18.95
N ILE A 443 13.31 -3.04 -19.28
CA ILE A 443 12.70 -3.70 -20.45
C ILE A 443 11.17 -3.74 -20.32
N ILE A 444 10.66 -4.12 -19.14
CA ILE A 444 9.23 -4.12 -18.85
C ILE A 444 8.65 -2.70 -19.01
N LEU A 445 9.29 -1.68 -18.44
CA LEU A 445 8.82 -0.29 -18.51
C LEU A 445 8.78 0.22 -19.96
N ILE A 446 9.89 0.11 -20.70
CA ILE A 446 10.00 0.60 -22.08
C ILE A 446 9.02 -0.15 -23.00
N GLY A 447 8.94 -1.48 -22.89
CA GLY A 447 8.01 -2.28 -23.68
C GLY A 447 6.55 -1.94 -23.39
N THR A 448 6.22 -1.63 -22.13
CA THR A 448 4.86 -1.27 -21.72
C THR A 448 4.48 0.14 -22.16
N ILE A 449 5.40 1.12 -22.08
CA ILE A 449 5.19 2.47 -22.63
C ILE A 449 4.95 2.39 -24.15
N GLY A 450 5.75 1.60 -24.87
CA GLY A 450 5.57 1.38 -26.31
C GLY A 450 4.21 0.76 -26.64
N LEU A 451 3.77 -0.25 -25.87
CA LEU A 451 2.46 -0.87 -26.03
C LEU A 451 1.30 0.07 -25.68
N SER A 452 1.45 0.93 -24.66
CA SER A 452 0.48 1.96 -24.31
C SER A 452 0.35 3.02 -25.40
N ILE A 453 1.47 3.50 -25.97
CA ILE A 453 1.47 4.42 -27.12
C ILE A 453 0.77 3.78 -28.32
N PHE A 454 1.13 2.53 -28.66
CA PHE A 454 0.48 1.78 -29.74
C PHE A 454 -1.05 1.66 -29.53
N ALA A 455 -1.49 1.30 -28.32
CA ALA A 455 -2.90 1.18 -28.01
C ALA A 455 -3.64 2.52 -28.14
N CYS A 456 -3.04 3.62 -27.66
CA CYS A 456 -3.64 4.95 -27.71
C CYS A 456 -3.73 5.51 -29.15
N GLU A 457 -2.69 5.31 -29.96
CA GLU A 457 -2.66 5.79 -31.35
C GLU A 457 -3.54 4.94 -32.28
N TYR A 458 -3.50 3.61 -32.15
CA TYR A 458 -4.26 2.71 -33.03
C TYR A 458 -5.76 2.66 -32.67
N TYR A 459 -6.13 2.86 -31.40
CA TYR A 459 -7.52 2.91 -30.94
C TYR A 459 -7.94 4.32 -30.50
N ILE A 460 -7.42 5.35 -31.19
CA ILE A 460 -7.67 6.76 -30.83
C ILE A 460 -9.16 7.11 -30.78
N ASP A 461 -9.99 6.54 -31.65
CA ASP A 461 -11.45 6.74 -31.68
C ASP A 461 -12.16 6.23 -30.40
N GLN A 462 -11.55 5.26 -29.70
CA GLN A 462 -12.08 4.70 -28.45
C GLN A 462 -11.45 5.33 -27.19
N LEU A 463 -10.21 5.83 -27.30
CA LEU A 463 -9.40 6.23 -26.14
C LEU A 463 -9.09 7.72 -26.04
N GLN A 464 -9.11 8.44 -27.16
CA GLN A 464 -8.99 9.89 -27.28
C GLN A 464 -7.73 10.52 -26.67
N LEU A 465 -6.78 9.70 -26.20
CA LEU A 465 -5.50 10.14 -25.67
C LEU A 465 -4.44 10.08 -26.78
N PRO A 466 -3.84 11.21 -27.21
CA PRO A 466 -2.75 11.19 -28.18
C PRO A 466 -1.47 10.60 -27.57
N TRP A 467 -0.57 10.07 -28.41
CA TRP A 467 0.68 9.42 -27.97
C TRP A 467 1.51 10.24 -26.96
N TRP A 468 1.58 11.57 -27.12
CA TRP A 468 2.33 12.45 -26.22
C TRP A 468 1.70 12.54 -24.82
N GLY A 469 0.39 12.31 -24.70
CA GLY A 469 -0.32 12.25 -23.43
C GLY A 469 0.13 11.06 -22.57
N VAL A 470 0.46 9.93 -23.20
CA VAL A 470 1.05 8.77 -22.52
C VAL A 470 2.42 9.12 -21.92
N LEU A 471 3.27 9.82 -22.68
CA LEU A 471 4.58 10.26 -22.20
C LEU A 471 4.46 11.29 -21.07
N LEU A 472 3.54 12.25 -21.19
CA LEU A 472 3.26 13.23 -20.13
C LEU A 472 2.80 12.53 -18.85
N ALA A 473 1.87 11.57 -18.94
CA ALA A 473 1.44 10.76 -17.80
C ALA A 473 2.59 9.97 -17.16
N CYS A 474 3.50 9.41 -17.96
CA CYS A 474 4.69 8.72 -17.45
C CYS A 474 5.66 9.67 -16.72
N VAL A 475 5.87 10.89 -17.24
CA VAL A 475 6.71 11.90 -16.58
C VAL A 475 6.10 12.36 -15.25
N ILE A 476 4.79 12.61 -15.22
CA ILE A 476 4.05 12.94 -13.99
C ILE A 476 4.18 11.78 -12.98
N ALA A 477 3.91 10.53 -13.39
CA ALA A 477 4.04 9.37 -12.52
C ALA A 477 5.47 9.22 -11.96
N LEU A 478 6.51 9.37 -12.78
CA LEU A 478 7.91 9.31 -12.36
C LEU A 478 8.23 10.36 -11.28
N ILE A 479 7.78 11.61 -11.47
CA ILE A 479 8.01 12.71 -10.53
C ILE A 479 7.31 12.45 -9.18
N PHE A 480 6.06 11.99 -9.20
CA PHE A 480 5.25 11.84 -7.99
C PHE A 480 5.46 10.51 -7.24
N THR A 481 5.94 9.46 -7.90
CA THR A 481 6.10 8.13 -7.27
C THR A 481 7.07 8.16 -6.08
N LEU A 482 8.20 8.86 -6.17
CA LEU A 482 9.16 8.92 -5.06
C LEU A 482 8.63 9.72 -3.86
N PRO A 483 8.11 10.96 -4.01
CA PRO A 483 7.52 11.70 -2.89
C PRO A 483 6.35 10.97 -2.22
N ILE A 484 5.40 10.46 -3.00
CA ILE A 484 4.25 9.70 -2.45
C ILE A 484 4.75 8.43 -1.75
N GLY A 485 5.67 7.69 -2.38
CA GLY A 485 6.25 6.48 -1.80
C GLY A 485 6.93 6.70 -0.45
N ILE A 486 7.61 7.84 -0.25
CA ILE A 486 8.25 8.19 1.04
C ILE A 486 7.19 8.45 2.12
N ILE A 487 6.12 9.18 1.79
CA ILE A 487 5.03 9.44 2.74
C ILE A 487 4.34 8.12 3.10
N THR A 488 3.90 7.33 2.12
CA THR A 488 3.19 6.07 2.38
C THR A 488 4.07 5.03 3.11
N ALA A 489 5.38 4.97 2.80
CA ALA A 489 6.32 4.07 3.50
C ALA A 489 6.57 4.44 4.97
N THR A 490 6.28 5.67 5.39
CA THR A 490 6.47 6.14 6.77
C THR A 490 5.18 6.31 7.55
N THR A 491 4.06 6.57 6.87
CA THR A 491 2.75 6.92 7.47
C THR A 491 1.64 5.90 7.21
N ASN A 492 1.80 5.00 6.22
CA ASN A 492 0.75 4.09 5.75
C ASN A 492 -0.52 4.80 5.25
N GLN A 493 -0.41 6.07 4.84
CA GLN A 493 -1.44 6.92 4.24
C GLN A 493 -0.81 7.69 3.07
#